data_AF-R4U2E0-F1
#
_entry.id   AF-R4U2E0-F1
#
_cell.length_a   1.000
_cell.length_b   1.000
_cell.length_c   1.000
_cell.angle_alpha   90.00
_cell.angle_beta   90.00
_cell.angle_gamma   90.00
#
_symmetry.space_group_name_H-M   'P 1'
#
loop_
_entity.id
_entity.type
_entity.pdbx_description
1 polymer ?
#
loop_
_entity_poly.entity_id
_entity_poly.type
_entity_poly.pdbx_seq_one_letter_code
_entity_poly.pdbx_strand_id
1 'polypeptide(L)'
;MKTLTWPKILMLIGATWIILIGILSAAGVAVSLSIYGWGNDKVSLIWPLLLILGILYILIPFSVKPGIWSFIWGSVITGLAIIFLIGFFVNADYKSVWTYLGAVPNLLIGIGALGWVLIRK
;
A
#
# COMPACT_ATOMS: atom_id res chain seq x y z
N MET A 1 -17.70 -5.97 19.20
CA MET A 1 -16.40 -5.97 18.50
C MET A 1 -16.44 -4.91 17.43
N LYS A 2 -15.75 -3.77 17.57
CA LYS A 2 -15.59 -2.83 16.44
C LYS A 2 -14.33 -3.27 15.68
N THR A 3 -14.48 -4.27 14.81
CA THR A 3 -13.40 -4.83 13.97
C THR A 3 -12.92 -3.83 12.91
N LEU A 4 -13.78 -2.87 12.55
CA LEU A 4 -13.49 -1.81 11.58
C LEU A 4 -13.18 -0.50 12.33
N THR A 5 -11.89 -0.21 12.47
CA THR A 5 -11.39 1.05 13.04
C THR A 5 -10.89 1.96 11.93
N TRP A 6 -10.88 3.28 12.14
CA TRP A 6 -10.40 4.23 11.13
C TRP A 6 -9.02 3.88 10.54
N PRO A 7 -8.02 3.36 11.29
CA PRO A 7 -6.74 3.01 10.70
C PRO A 7 -6.85 1.80 9.76
N LYS A 8 -7.70 0.82 10.10
CA LYS A 8 -7.98 -0.32 9.22
C LYS A 8 -8.75 0.09 7.97
N ILE A 9 -9.62 1.10 8.05
CA ILE A 9 -10.30 1.67 6.88
C ILE A 9 -9.27 2.32 5.94
N LEU A 10 -8.33 3.10 6.46
CA LEU A 10 -7.28 3.71 5.63
C LEU A 10 -6.40 2.66 4.95
N MET A 11 -5.95 1.64 5.71
CA MET A 11 -5.18 0.53 5.15
C MET A 11 -5.98 -0.23 4.08
N LEU A 12 -7.28 -0.45 4.29
CA LEU A 12 -8.16 -1.11 3.31
C LEU A 12 -8.28 -0.30 2.01
N ILE A 13 -8.47 1.01 2.09
CA ILE A 13 -8.56 1.89 0.90
C ILE A 13 -7.24 1.86 0.13
N GLY A 14 -6.11 2.06 0.81
CA GLY A 14 -4.80 2.03 0.17
C GLY A 14 -4.48 0.66 -0.44
N ALA A 15 -4.77 -0.43 0.28
CA ALA A 15 -4.57 -1.78 -0.22
C ALA A 15 -5.45 -2.11 -1.44
N THR A 16 -6.73 -1.69 -1.42
CA THR A 16 -7.65 -1.86 -2.55
C THR A 16 -7.11 -1.12 -3.78
N TRP A 17 -6.57 0.08 -3.60
CA TRP A 17 -5.95 0.83 -4.68
C TRP A 17 -4.74 0.09 -5.27
N ILE A 18 -3.84 -0.43 -4.43
CA ILE A 18 -2.69 -1.24 -4.88
C ILE A 18 -3.15 -2.47 -5.66
N ILE A 19 -4.19 -3.17 -5.18
CA ILE A 19 -4.77 -4.33 -5.87
C ILE A 19 -5.32 -3.94 -7.24
N LEU A 20 -6.06 -2.83 -7.33
CA LEU A 20 -6.59 -2.35 -8.61
C LEU A 20 -5.48 -2.05 -9.62
N ILE A 21 -4.40 -1.38 -9.18
CA ILE A 21 -3.22 -1.16 -10.03
C ILE A 21 -2.59 -2.49 -10.46
N GLY A 22 -2.46 -3.45 -9.54
CA GLY A 22 -1.96 -4.79 -9.82
C GLY A 22 -2.80 -5.53 -10.87
N ILE A 23 -4.14 -5.49 -10.76
CA ILE A 23 -5.07 -6.11 -11.72
C ILE A 23 -4.96 -5.42 -13.09
N LEU A 24 -4.96 -4.09 -13.13
CA LEU A 24 -4.84 -3.34 -14.40
C LEU A 24 -3.51 -3.63 -15.09
N SER A 25 -2.42 -3.70 -14.33
CA SER A 25 -1.10 -4.06 -14.83
C SER A 25 -1.05 -5.51 -15.34
N ALA A 26 -1.64 -6.47 -14.62
CA ALA A 26 -1.74 -7.87 -15.04
C ALA A 26 -2.60 -8.04 -16.32
N ALA A 27 -3.62 -7.20 -16.49
CA ALA A 27 -4.49 -7.19 -17.67
C ALA A 27 -3.84 -6.55 -18.91
N GLY A 28 -2.58 -6.09 -18.82
CA GLY A 28 -1.89 -5.47 -19.95
C GLY A 28 -2.48 -4.11 -20.37
N VAL A 29 -3.30 -3.50 -19.51
CA VAL A 29 -3.72 -2.11 -19.70
C VAL A 29 -2.45 -1.28 -19.68
N ALA A 30 -2.27 -0.39 -20.67
CA ALA A 30 -1.14 0.54 -20.77
C ALA A 30 -1.21 1.63 -19.68
N VAL A 31 -1.30 1.19 -18.44
CA VAL A 31 -1.01 1.98 -17.26
C VAL A 31 0.50 2.08 -17.25
N SER A 32 1.05 3.22 -17.66
CA SER A 32 2.48 3.44 -17.51
C SER A 32 2.78 3.35 -16.01
N LEU A 33 3.45 2.27 -15.60
CA LEU A 33 3.80 2.02 -14.21
C LEU A 33 4.75 3.12 -13.71
N SER A 34 5.48 3.76 -14.63
CA SER A 34 6.28 4.95 -14.32
C SER A 34 5.44 6.16 -13.90
N ILE A 35 4.22 6.32 -14.46
CA ILE A 35 3.25 7.33 -14.00
C ILE A 35 2.79 7.03 -12.58
N TYR A 36 2.80 5.78 -12.16
CA TYR A 36 2.51 5.41 -10.77
C TYR A 36 3.77 5.10 -9.97
N GLY A 37 4.98 5.40 -10.47
CA GLY A 37 6.26 5.18 -9.78
C GLY A 37 6.58 3.72 -9.42
N TRP A 38 5.83 2.73 -9.90
CA TRP A 38 5.98 1.31 -9.57
C TRP A 38 6.87 0.56 -10.57
N GLY A 39 8.03 1.14 -10.86
CA GLY A 39 8.99 0.62 -11.83
C GLY A 39 8.84 1.23 -13.21
N ASN A 40 9.60 0.69 -14.16
CA ASN A 40 9.54 1.06 -15.57
C ASN A 40 8.55 0.14 -16.31
N ASP A 41 8.02 0.64 -17.43
CA ASP A 41 6.98 -0.03 -18.24
C ASP A 41 7.41 -1.38 -18.87
N LYS A 42 8.62 -1.85 -18.54
CA LYS A 42 9.20 -3.14 -18.96
C LYS A 42 9.21 -4.20 -17.85
N VAL A 43 8.87 -3.87 -16.60
CA VAL A 43 8.87 -4.83 -15.49
C VAL A 43 7.52 -5.54 -15.41
N SER A 44 7.40 -6.62 -16.18
CA SER A 44 6.26 -7.56 -16.14
C SER A 44 6.13 -8.32 -14.81
N LEU A 45 7.05 -8.13 -13.86
CA LEU A 45 7.15 -8.85 -12.59
C LEU A 45 6.68 -8.04 -11.37
N ILE A 46 6.23 -6.78 -11.54
CA ILE A 46 5.81 -5.95 -10.40
C ILE A 46 4.38 -6.26 -9.94
N TRP A 47 3.47 -6.61 -10.87
CA TRP A 47 2.06 -6.82 -10.55
C TRP A 47 1.79 -7.96 -9.56
N PRO A 48 2.50 -9.12 -9.57
CA PRO A 48 2.28 -10.16 -8.56
C PRO A 48 2.63 -9.65 -7.16
N LEU A 49 3.70 -8.86 -7.05
CA LEU A 49 4.12 -8.24 -5.79
C LEU A 49 3.06 -7.26 -5.28
N LEU A 50 2.48 -6.42 -6.15
CA LEU A 50 1.40 -5.50 -5.78
C LEU A 50 0.18 -6.24 -5.23
N LEU A 51 -0.24 -7.32 -5.89
CA LEU A 51 -1.38 -8.12 -5.45
C LEU A 51 -1.11 -8.77 -4.09
N ILE A 52 0.06 -9.37 -3.91
CA ILE A 52 0.45 -10.00 -2.64
C ILE A 52 0.48 -8.97 -1.52
N LEU A 53 1.13 -7.81 -1.74
CA LEU A 53 1.20 -6.74 -0.74
C LEU A 53 -0.18 -6.20 -0.38
N GLY A 54 -1.01 -5.91 -1.38
CA GLY A 54 -2.38 -5.43 -1.17
C GLY A 54 -3.20 -6.42 -0.34
N ILE A 55 -3.15 -7.71 -0.66
CA ILE A 55 -3.85 -8.75 0.11
C ILE A 55 -3.32 -8.81 1.55
N LEU A 56 -2.00 -8.79 1.75
CA LEU A 56 -1.39 -8.82 3.09
C LEU A 56 -1.76 -7.60 3.93
N TYR A 57 -1.82 -6.40 3.33
CA TYR A 57 -2.23 -5.17 4.00
C TYR A 57 -3.70 -5.18 4.44
N ILE A 58 -4.54 -6.05 3.87
CA ILE A 58 -5.91 -6.29 4.34
C ILE A 58 -5.93 -7.40 5.38
N LEU A 59 -5.31 -8.55 5.09
CA LEU A 59 -5.43 -9.72 5.97
C LEU A 59 -4.79 -9.50 7.33
N ILE A 60 -3.59 -8.91 7.39
CA ILE A 60 -2.83 -8.78 8.64
C ILE A 60 -3.59 -7.90 9.66
N PRO A 61 -4.05 -6.67 9.34
CA PRO A 61 -4.74 -5.85 10.32
C PRO A 61 -6.06 -6.43 10.80
N PHE A 62 -6.73 -7.23 9.99
CA PHE A 62 -8.02 -7.83 10.34
C PHE A 62 -7.88 -9.17 11.09
N SER A 63 -6.76 -9.87 10.91
CA SER A 63 -6.51 -11.17 11.57
C SER A 63 -5.84 -11.03 12.94
N VAL A 64 -5.17 -9.91 13.20
CA VAL A 64 -4.39 -9.70 14.42
C VAL A 64 -5.23 -9.01 15.50
N LYS A 65 -5.27 -9.62 16.69
CA LYS A 65 -5.90 -9.04 17.88
C LYS A 65 -5.11 -7.81 18.39
N PRO A 66 -5.77 -6.81 18.99
CA PRO A 66 -5.09 -5.71 19.66
C PRO A 66 -4.08 -6.21 20.70
N GLY A 67 -2.93 -5.55 20.80
CA GLY A 67 -1.84 -5.91 21.72
C GLY A 67 -0.47 -5.87 21.04
N ILE A 68 0.49 -6.64 21.58
CA ILE A 68 1.88 -6.58 21.11
C ILE A 68 2.03 -6.98 19.63
N TRP A 69 1.21 -7.92 19.16
CA TRP A 69 1.22 -8.35 17.76
C TRP A 69 0.76 -7.25 16.81
N SER A 70 -0.25 -6.46 17.19
CA SER A 70 -0.68 -5.30 16.38
C SER A 70 0.40 -4.23 16.28
N PHE A 71 1.21 -4.07 17.33
CA PHE A 71 2.35 -3.15 17.32
C PHE A 71 3.45 -3.62 16.37
N ILE A 72 3.84 -4.89 16.44
CA ILE A 72 4.87 -5.47 15.57
C ILE A 72 4.44 -5.36 14.12
N TRP A 73 3.24 -5.86 13.79
CA TRP A 73 2.74 -5.85 12.42
C TRP A 73 2.48 -4.45 11.89
N GLY A 74 1.91 -3.55 12.70
CA GLY A 74 1.73 -2.16 12.31
C GLY A 74 3.06 -1.44 12.04
N SER A 75 4.11 -1.74 12.81
CA SER A 75 5.45 -1.19 12.57
C SER A 75 6.07 -1.72 11.28
N VAL A 76 5.94 -3.02 11.02
CA VAL A 76 6.40 -3.66 9.77
C VAL A 76 5.69 -3.06 8.56
N ILE A 77 4.35 -2.95 8.61
CA ILE A 77 3.55 -2.37 7.53
C ILE A 77 3.94 -0.91 7.29
N THR A 78 4.15 -0.13 8.36
CA THR A 78 4.61 1.26 8.26
C THR A 78 5.98 1.35 7.57
N GLY A 79 6.94 0.52 7.98
CA GLY A 79 8.27 0.47 7.38
C GLY A 79 8.22 0.12 5.88
N LEU A 80 7.42 -0.90 5.52
CA LEU A 80 7.21 -1.27 4.13
C LEU A 80 6.58 -0.13 3.33
N ALA A 81 5.53 0.50 3.86
CA ALA A 81 4.86 1.62 3.20
C ALA A 81 5.83 2.78 2.93
N ILE A 82 6.75 3.08 3.86
CA ILE A 82 7.79 4.10 3.66
C ILE A 82 8.80 3.66 2.59
N ILE A 83 9.27 2.41 2.60
CA ILE A 83 10.20 1.89 1.59
C ILE A 83 9.58 2.00 0.19
N PHE A 84 8.32 1.58 0.03
CA PHE A 84 7.61 1.68 -1.25
C PHE A 84 7.32 3.15 -1.63
N LEU A 85 7.02 4.01 -0.67
CA LEU A 85 6.84 5.45 -0.90
C LEU A 85 8.14 6.11 -1.39
N ILE A 86 9.29 5.78 -0.80
CA ILE A 86 10.59 6.30 -1.25
C ILE A 86 10.92 5.73 -2.63
N GLY A 87 10.78 4.42 -2.82
CA GLY A 87 11.02 3.75 -4.10
C GLY A 87 10.19 4.33 -5.24
N PHE A 88 8.95 4.73 -4.95
CA PHE A 88 8.07 5.45 -5.87
C PHE A 88 8.72 6.73 -6.44
N PHE A 89 9.34 7.55 -5.59
CA PHE A 89 9.93 8.83 -6.02
C PHE A 89 11.26 8.69 -6.77
N VAL A 90 11.91 7.53 -6.73
CA VAL A 90 13.22 7.33 -7.39
C VAL A 90 13.11 7.31 -8.92
N ASN A 91 12.03 6.75 -9.48
CA ASN A 91 11.83 6.62 -10.93
C ASN A 91 10.57 7.33 -11.45
N ALA A 92 10.04 8.26 -10.65
CA ALA A 92 8.81 8.98 -10.92
C ALA A 92 8.96 9.97 -12.10
N ASP A 93 7.95 10.04 -12.96
CA ASP A 93 7.83 11.12 -13.95
C ASP A 93 7.22 12.37 -13.28
N TYR A 94 8.08 13.27 -12.81
CA TYR A 94 7.66 14.51 -12.14
C TYR A 94 6.90 15.50 -13.05
N LYS A 95 6.80 15.26 -14.36
CA LYS A 95 5.99 16.08 -15.27
C LYS A 95 4.51 15.72 -15.21
N SER A 96 4.18 14.49 -14.82
CA SER A 96 2.81 14.00 -14.74
C SER A 96 2.21 14.25 -13.36
N VAL A 97 1.02 14.84 -13.32
CA VAL A 97 0.27 15.05 -12.05
C VAL A 97 -0.13 13.70 -11.42
N TRP A 98 -0.32 12.68 -12.24
CA TRP A 98 -0.70 11.34 -11.83
C TRP A 98 0.38 10.63 -11.00
N THR A 99 1.63 11.05 -11.15
CA THR A 99 2.77 10.65 -10.32
C THR A 99 2.43 10.83 -8.84
N TYR A 100 2.02 12.01 -8.42
CA TYR A 100 1.73 12.26 -7.00
C TYR A 100 0.56 11.42 -6.46
N LEU A 101 -0.35 10.95 -7.32
CA LEU A 101 -1.43 10.05 -6.93
C LEU A 101 -0.95 8.61 -6.68
N GLY A 102 0.15 8.17 -7.30
CA GLY A 102 0.73 6.84 -7.06
C GLY A 102 1.34 6.67 -5.66
N ALA A 103 1.66 7.78 -4.98
CA ALA A 103 2.13 7.80 -3.59
C ALA A 103 0.99 7.63 -2.56
N VAL A 104 -0.24 8.01 -2.93
CA VAL A 104 -1.41 8.05 -2.04
C VAL A 104 -1.70 6.70 -1.37
N PRO A 105 -1.69 5.55 -2.07
CA PRO A 105 -1.97 4.26 -1.44
C PRO A 105 -1.00 3.93 -0.29
N ASN A 106 0.29 4.17 -0.49
CA ASN A 106 1.32 3.94 0.52
C ASN A 106 1.19 4.93 1.69
N LEU A 107 0.82 6.19 1.44
CA LEU A 107 0.53 7.15 2.50
C LEU A 107 -0.67 6.72 3.36
N LEU A 108 -1.77 6.29 2.73
CA LEU A 108 -2.95 5.79 3.45
C LEU A 108 -2.62 4.56 4.30
N ILE A 109 -1.85 3.61 3.74
CA ILE A 109 -1.40 2.42 4.46
C ILE A 109 -0.48 2.81 5.62
N GLY A 110 0.50 3.69 5.40
CA GLY A 110 1.43 4.13 6.44
C GLY A 110 0.72 4.85 7.60
N ILE A 111 -0.16 5.81 7.29
CA ILE A 111 -0.95 6.53 8.31
C ILE A 111 -1.89 5.59 9.04
N GLY A 112 -2.56 4.68 8.32
CA GLY A 112 -3.42 3.67 8.91
C GLY A 112 -2.66 2.68 9.79
N ALA A 113 -1.47 2.25 9.38
CA ALA A 113 -0.64 1.35 10.19
C ALA A 113 -0.12 2.04 11.45
N LEU A 114 0.33 3.30 11.36
CA LEU A 114 0.71 4.13 12.51
C LEU A 114 -0.48 4.35 13.46
N GLY A 115 -1.66 4.67 12.92
CA GLY A 115 -2.88 4.78 13.72
C GLY A 115 -3.22 3.48 14.43
N TRP A 116 -3.01 2.34 13.79
CA TRP A 116 -3.25 1.02 14.38
C TRP A 116 -2.26 0.72 15.52
N VAL A 117 -0.99 1.10 15.37
CA VAL A 117 0.06 1.02 16.41
C VAL A 117 -0.32 1.83 17.66
N LEU A 118 -0.97 2.98 17.47
CA LEU A 118 -1.32 3.92 18.55
C LEU A 118 -2.62 3.58 19.27
N ILE A 119 -3.57 2.88 18.64
CA ILE A 119 -4.82 2.44 19.27
C ILE A 119 -4.58 1.13 20.04
N ARG A 120 -3.66 1.16 21.01
CA ARG A 120 -3.47 0.08 21.98
C ARG A 120 -4.61 0.16 23.00
N LYS A 121 -5.69 -0.58 22.77
CA LYS A 121 -6.64 -0.96 23.83
C LYS A 121 -6.60 -2.45 24.01
#